data_AF-U2NZX2-F1
#
_entry.id   AF-U2NZX2-F1
#
_cell.length_a   1.000
_cell.length_b   1.000
_cell.length_c   1.000
_cell.angle_alpha   90.00
_cell.angle_beta   90.00
_cell.angle_gamma   90.00
#
_symmetry.space_group_name_H-M   'P 1'
#
loop_
_entity.id
_entity.type
_entity.pdbx_description
1 polymer ?
#
loop_
_entity_poly.entity_id
_entity_poly.type
_entity_poly.pdbx_seq_one_letter_code
_entity_poly.pdbx_strand_id
1 'polypeptide(L)' 'MIDFEEELKKFEPSMEVEDAEDAIYNRDLTDMMDILQEMLKESRR' A
#
# COMPACT_ATOMS: atom_id res chain seq x y z
N MET A 1 9.56 -26.48 19.44
CA MET A 1 8.39 -25.57 19.52
C MET A 1 8.97 -24.18 19.53
N ILE A 2 8.50 -23.28 18.66
CA ILE A 2 9.03 -21.91 18.58
C ILE A 2 8.74 -21.20 19.91
N ASP A 3 9.71 -20.46 20.44
CA ASP A 3 9.52 -19.67 21.66
C ASP A 3 8.79 -18.37 21.31
N PHE A 4 7.50 -18.33 21.63
CA PHE A 4 6.62 -17.23 21.27
C PHE A 4 6.98 -15.92 21.96
N GLU A 5 7.60 -15.98 23.15
CA GLU A 5 8.02 -14.78 23.88
C GLU A 5 9.28 -14.13 23.29
N GLU A 6 10.22 -14.93 22.79
CA GLU A 6 11.43 -14.39 22.15
C GLU A 6 11.12 -13.72 20.81
N GLU A 7 10.19 -14.28 20.02
CA GLU A 7 9.81 -13.71 18.72
C GLU A 7 9.01 -12.41 18.88
N LEU A 8 8.16 -12.31 19.89
CA LEU A 8 7.46 -11.06 20.24
C LEU A 8 8.42 -9.95 20.66
N LYS A 9 9.54 -10.27 21.30
CA LYS A 9 10.58 -9.28 21.68
C LYS A 9 11.39 -8.77 20.49
N LYS A 10 11.51 -9.55 19.43
CA LYS A 10 12.16 -9.18 18.16
C LYS A 10 11.21 -8.48 17.20
N PHE A 11 9.93 -8.36 17.57
CA PHE A 11 8.93 -7.65 16.79
C PHE A 11 9.19 -6.15 16.87
N GLU A 12 10.00 -5.65 15.95
CA GLU A 12 10.10 -4.23 15.68
C GLU A 12 9.02 -3.88 14.64
N PRO A 13 8.18 -2.86 14.89
CA PRO A 13 7.38 -2.26 13.83
C PRO A 13 8.36 -1.89 12.73
N SER A 14 8.21 -2.52 11.57
CA SER A 14 9.09 -2.23 10.45
C SER A 14 8.79 -0.79 10.04
N MET A 15 9.68 0.15 10.38
CA MET A 15 9.56 1.58 10.04
C MET A 15 9.26 1.78 8.54
N GLU A 16 9.71 0.85 7.70
CA GLU A 16 9.47 0.81 6.25
C GLU A 16 8.00 0.56 5.87
N VAL A 17 7.20 -0.07 6.74
CA VAL A 17 5.79 -0.37 6.46
C VAL A 17 4.92 0.88 6.63
N GLU A 18 5.18 1.71 7.63
CA GLU A 18 4.49 3.00 7.79
C GLU A 18 4.81 3.94 6.62
N ASP A 19 6.09 4.07 6.25
CA ASP A 19 6.51 4.88 5.10
C ASP A 19 5.93 4.35 3.76
N ALA A 20 5.84 3.02 3.60
CA ALA A 20 5.21 2.41 2.45
C ALA A 20 3.69 2.62 2.44
N GLU A 21 3.03 2.56 3.59
CA GLU A 21 1.59 2.83 3.73
C GLU A 21 1.27 4.27 3.33
N ASP A 22 2.05 5.25 3.81
CA ASP A 22 1.90 6.66 3.43
C ASP A 22 2.16 6.88 1.93
N ALA A 23 3.17 6.22 1.35
CA ALA A 23 3.46 6.33 -0.08
C ALA A 23 2.38 5.69 -0.97
N ILE A 24 1.73 4.63 -0.49
CA ILE A 24 0.60 3.97 -1.18
C ILE A 24 -0.67 4.83 -1.03
N TYR A 25 -0.99 5.30 0.17
CA TYR A 25 -2.19 6.09 0.45
C TYR A 25 -2.19 7.45 -0.27
N ASN A 26 -1.03 8.11 -0.37
CA ASN A 26 -0.91 9.36 -1.12
C ASN A 26 -1.09 9.19 -2.64
N ARG A 27 -1.18 7.95 -3.14
CA ARG A 27 -1.26 7.64 -4.58
C ARG A 27 -2.69 7.46 -5.09
N ASP A 28 -3.67 7.36 -4.19
CA ASP A 28 -5.09 7.10 -4.50
C ASP A 28 -5.69 8.06 -5.55
N LEU A 29 -5.41 9.37 -5.45
CA LEU A 29 -5.93 10.36 -6.40
C LEU A 29 -5.38 10.19 -7.82
N THR A 30 -4.13 9.72 -7.93
CA THR A 30 -3.50 9.48 -9.24
C THR A 30 -4.10 8.24 -9.88
N ASP A 31 -4.25 7.15 -9.11
CA ASP A 31 -4.82 5.90 -9.59
C ASP A 31 -6.30 6.06 -9.99
N MET A 32 -7.08 6.84 -9.22
CA MET A 32 -8.45 7.19 -9.60
C MET A 32 -8.52 8.00 -10.89
N MET A 33 -7.59 8.92 -11.10
CA MET A 33 -7.52 9.72 -12.34
C MET A 33 -7.15 8.85 -13.55
N ASP A 34 -6.24 7.89 -13.37
CA ASP A 34 -5.84 6.95 -14.42
C ASP A 34 -7.01 6.02 -14.81
N ILE A 35 -7.74 5.47 -13.83
CA ILE A 35 -8.96 4.66 -14.10
C ILE A 35 -9.99 5.47 -14.89
N LEU A 36 -10.27 6.71 -14.48
CA LEU A 36 -11.20 7.58 -15.19
C LEU A 36 -10.75 7.87 -16.63
N GLN A 37 -9.45 8.06 -16.85
CA GLN A 37 -8.91 8.23 -18.20
C GLN A 37 -9.05 6.97 -19.06
N GLU A 38 -8.82 5.78 -18.50
CA GLU A 38 -9.02 4.52 -19.22
C GLU A 38 -10.49 4.33 -19.62
N MET A 39 -11.43 4.53 -18.70
CA MET A 39 -12.87 4.44 -18.98
C MET A 39 -13.31 5.43 -20.08
N LEU A 40 -12.76 6.65 -20.09
CA LEU A 40 -13.05 7.65 -21.12
C LEU A 40 -12.43 7.33 -22.48
N LYS A 41 -11.29 6.62 -22.51
CA LYS A 41 -10.66 6.13 -23.75
C LYS A 41 -11.43 4.95 -24.33
N GLU A 42 -11.88 4.01 -23.49
CA GLU A 42 -12.72 2.90 -23.90
C GLU A 42 -14.07 3.37 -24.44
N SER A 43 -14.69 4.37 -23.81
CA SER A 43 -15.97 4.92 -24.27
C SER A 43 -15.88 5.69 -25.60
N ARG A 44 -14.68 6.11 -26.04
CA ARG A 44 -14.47 6.79 -27.33
C ARG A 44 -14.15 5.83 -28.47
N ARG A 45 -14.05 4.54 -28.20
CA ARG A 45 -13.76 3.49 -29.18
C ARG A 45 -15.04 2.87 -29.72
#